data_AF-A0A0Z8KHK8-F1
#
_entry.id   AF-A0A0Z8KHK8-F1
#
_cell.length_a   1.000
_cell.length_b   1.000
_cell.length_c   1.000
_cell.angle_alpha   90.00
_cell.angle_beta   90.00
_cell.angle_gamma   90.00
#
_symmetry.space_group_name_H-M   'P 1'
#
loop_
_entity.id
_entity.type
_entity.pdbx_description
1 polymer ?
#
loop_
_entity_poly.entity_id
_entity_poly.type
_entity_poly.pdbx_seq_one_letter_code
_entity_poly.pdbx_strand_id
1 'polypeptide(L)' 'MKLNNQQLIYLDSKEYLLDLEESISRIKSQVHQTDNESMIASAFEKEIYLFLLTKLGVPDNQKHTKISSEEISDGRE' A
#
# COMPACT_ATOMS: atom_id res chain seq x y z
N MET A 1 12.80 10.94 -2.20
CA MET A 1 12.40 11.12 -0.79
C MET A 1 13.62 10.89 0.08
N LYS A 2 13.86 11.69 1.14
CA LYS A 2 14.93 11.42 2.11
C LYS A 2 14.30 10.73 3.31
N LEU A 3 14.77 9.53 3.65
CA LEU A 3 14.29 8.80 4.82
C LEU A 3 14.82 9.45 6.10
N ASN A 4 14.01 9.46 7.14
CA ASN A 4 14.42 9.86 8.48
C ASN A 4 15.11 8.69 9.21
N ASN A 5 15.79 8.98 10.31
CA ASN A 5 16.54 7.96 11.06
C ASN A 5 15.68 6.82 11.57
N GLN A 6 14.41 7.08 11.93
CA GLN A 6 13.51 6.04 12.42
C GLN A 6 13.11 5.07 11.30
N GLN A 7 12.86 5.58 10.09
CA GLN A 7 12.60 4.77 8.90
C GLN A 7 13.82 3.93 8.51
N LEU A 8 15.03 4.47 8.63
CA LEU A 8 16.26 3.73 8.38
C LEU A 8 16.45 2.60 9.41
N ILE A 9 16.26 2.87 10.70
CA ILE A 9 16.31 1.85 11.75
C ILE A 9 15.25 0.77 11.52
N TYR A 10 14.05 1.14 11.09
CA TYR A 10 13.00 0.19 10.76
C TYR A 10 13.42 -0.74 9.61
N LEU A 11 14.01 -0.21 8.53
CA LEU A 11 14.48 -1.01 7.39
C LEU A 11 15.57 -2.03 7.76
N ASP A 12 16.38 -1.72 8.78
CA ASP A 12 17.40 -2.64 9.31
C ASP A 12 16.87 -3.59 10.40
N SER A 13 15.59 -3.51 10.74
CA SER A 13 14.99 -4.29 11.83
C SER A 13 14.47 -5.66 11.39
N LYS A 14 14.33 -6.58 12.35
CA LYS A 14 13.59 -7.84 12.12
C LYS A 14 12.11 -7.63 11.83
N GLU A 15 11.54 -6.53 12.32
CA GLU A 15 10.12 -6.19 12.11
C GLU A 15 9.85 -5.92 10.63
N TYR A 16 10.78 -5.24 9.93
CA TYR A 16 10.69 -5.05 8.48
C TYR A 16 10.62 -6.37 7.70
N LEU A 17 11.44 -7.36 8.08
CA LEU A 17 11.41 -8.68 7.44
C LEU A 17 10.07 -9.39 7.66
N LEU A 18 9.52 -9.31 8.88
CA LEU A 18 8.21 -9.90 9.19
C LEU A 18 7.08 -9.20 8.42
N ASP A 19 7.10 -7.88 8.36
CA ASP A 19 6.11 -7.10 7.60
C ASP A 19 6.17 -7.44 6.09
N LEU A 20 7.38 -7.64 5.53
CA LEU A 20 7.55 -8.08 4.15
C LEU A 20 6.97 -9.48 3.92
N GLU A 21 7.22 -10.43 4.82
CA GLU A 21 6.65 -11.79 4.72
C GLU A 21 5.12 -11.76 4.74
N GLU A 22 4.53 -10.90 5.59
CA GLU A 22 3.08 -10.72 5.66
C GLU A 22 2.53 -10.12 4.35
N SER A 23 3.17 -9.08 3.80
CA SER A 23 2.80 -8.50 2.51
C SER A 23 2.90 -9.53 1.37
N ILE A 24 3.98 -10.32 1.31
CA ILE A 24 4.12 -11.39 0.32
C ILE A 24 3.00 -12.42 0.45
N SER A 25 2.62 -12.78 1.69
CA SER A 25 1.51 -13.70 1.94
C SER A 25 0.18 -13.15 1.42
N ARG A 26 -0.11 -11.87 1.64
CA ARG A 26 -1.31 -11.20 1.10
C ARG A 26 -1.34 -11.21 -0.42
N ILE A 27 -0.22 -10.87 -1.06
CA ILE A 27 -0.12 -10.89 -2.53
C ILE A 27 -0.37 -12.30 -3.07
N LYS A 28 0.30 -13.32 -2.51
CA LYS A 28 0.11 -14.72 -2.92
C LYS A 28 -1.36 -15.14 -2.81
N SER A 29 -2.03 -14.79 -1.71
CA SER A 29 -3.45 -15.11 -1.51
C SER A 29 -4.36 -14.53 -2.60
N GLN A 30 -4.06 -13.32 -3.09
CA GLN A 30 -4.83 -12.66 -4.16
C GLN A 30 -4.47 -13.21 -5.54
N VAL A 31 -3.18 -13.44 -5.81
CA VAL A 31 -2.68 -13.91 -7.11
C VAL A 31 -3.03 -15.37 -7.36
N HIS A 32 -3.07 -16.23 -6.34
CA HIS A 32 -3.48 -17.64 -6.51
C HIS A 32 -4.92 -17.81 -7.02
N GLN A 33 -5.73 -16.76 -7.02
CA GLN A 33 -7.12 -16.79 -7.43
C GLN A 33 -7.33 -16.36 -8.89
N THR A 34 -6.27 -15.97 -9.62
CA THR A 34 -6.41 -15.39 -10.96
C THR A 34 -5.13 -15.48 -11.80
N ASP A 35 -5.27 -15.88 -13.06
CA ASP A 35 -4.19 -15.84 -14.06
C ASP A 35 -4.16 -14.50 -14.83
N ASN A 36 -4.99 -13.52 -14.45
CA ASN A 36 -5.05 -12.23 -15.10
C ASN A 36 -3.88 -11.33 -14.64
N GLU A 37 -2.88 -11.18 -15.51
CA GLU A 37 -1.68 -10.35 -15.26
C GLU A 37 -2.00 -8.93 -14.78
N SER A 38 -3.08 -8.30 -15.26
CA SER A 38 -3.47 -6.95 -14.82
C SER A 38 -3.95 -6.93 -13.36
N MET A 39 -4.69 -7.96 -12.94
CA MET A 39 -5.12 -8.08 -11.54
C MET A 39 -3.93 -8.39 -10.62
N ILE A 40 -3.01 -9.23 -11.10
CA ILE A 40 -1.77 -9.56 -10.39
C ILE A 40 -0.96 -8.28 -10.18
N ALA A 41 -0.69 -7.51 -11.24
CA ALA A 41 0.04 -6.24 -11.15
C ALA A 41 -0.64 -5.27 -10.18
N SER A 42 -1.98 -5.16 -10.23
CA SER A 42 -2.75 -4.31 -9.32
C SER A 42 -2.61 -4.72 -7.85
N ALA A 43 -2.58 -6.03 -7.56
CA ALA A 43 -2.35 -6.54 -6.21
C ALA A 43 -0.95 -6.16 -5.68
N PHE A 44 0.08 -6.30 -6.51
CA PHE A 44 1.44 -5.88 -6.16
C PHE A 44 1.52 -4.37 -5.91
N GLU A 45 1.00 -3.54 -6.83
CA GLU A 45 1.02 -2.07 -6.69
C GLU A 45 0.30 -1.61 -5.42
N LYS A 46 -0.86 -2.20 -5.12
CA LYS A 46 -1.63 -1.88 -3.92
C LYS A 46 -0.87 -2.21 -2.65
N GLU A 47 -0.26 -3.40 -2.56
CA GLU A 47 0.50 -3.79 -1.37
C GLU A 47 1.77 -2.95 -1.19
N ILE A 48 2.48 -2.62 -2.28
CA ILE A 48 3.62 -1.70 -2.22
C ILE A 48 3.16 -0.33 -1.71
N TYR A 49 2.07 0.21 -2.24
CA TYR A 49 1.54 1.50 -1.80
C TYR A 49 1.16 1.49 -0.31
N LEU A 50 0.43 0.46 0.15
CA LEU A 50 0.03 0.34 1.55
C LEU A 50 1.23 0.18 2.47
N PHE A 51 2.22 -0.62 2.08
CA PHE A 51 3.45 -0.80 2.83
C PHE A 51 4.21 0.52 3.00
N LEU A 52 4.41 1.24 1.89
CA LEU A 52 5.04 2.55 1.90
C LEU A 52 4.24 3.54 2.77
N LEU A 53 2.92 3.59 2.62
CA LEU A 53 2.06 4.53 3.36
C LEU A 53 2.11 4.31 4.86
N THR A 54 2.06 3.05 5.30
CA THR A 54 1.89 2.70 6.71
C THR A 54 3.21 2.58 7.47
N LYS A 55 4.29 2.13 6.81
CA LYS A 55 5.56 1.82 7.49
C LYS A 55 6.67 2.83 7.20
N LEU A 56 6.74 3.33 5.97
CA LEU A 56 7.81 4.24 5.54
C LEU A 56 7.33 5.69 5.35
N GLY A 57 6.02 5.93 5.39
CA GLY A 57 5.41 7.21 5.04
C GLY A 57 5.50 7.50 3.53
N VAL A 58 4.40 7.95 2.94
CA VAL A 58 4.37 8.44 1.56
C VAL A 58 4.37 9.97 1.60
N PRO A 59 5.25 10.66 0.85
CA PRO A 59 5.18 12.11 0.76
C PRO A 59 3.82 12.53 0.19
N ASP A 60 3.21 13.59 0.74
CA ASP A 60 1.80 13.96 0.48
C ASP A 60 1.46 14.11 -1.01
N ASN A 61 2.44 14.39 -1.87
CA ASN A 61 2.29 14.51 -3.31
C ASN A 61 2.11 13.18 -4.08
N GLN A 62 2.25 12.04 -3.41
CA GLN A 62 2.04 10.70 -3.97
C GLN A 62 0.86 9.97 -3.30
N LYS A 63 0.20 10.59 -2.32
CA LYS A 63 -1.13 10.16 -1.88
C LYS A 63 -2.06 10.43 -3.05
N HIS A 64 -2.30 9.42 -3.88
CA HIS A 64 -3.24 9.53 -4.97
C HIS A 64 -4.56 10.04 -4.40
N THR A 65 -4.99 11.21 -4.90
CA THR A 65 -6.32 11.79 -4.70
C THR A 65 -7.37 10.82 -5.24
N LYS A 66 -7.72 9.80 -4.46
CA LYS A 66 -8.94 9.01 -4.59
C LYS A 66 -9.39 8.54 -3.21
N ILE A 67 -9.79 9.50 -2.39
CA ILE A 67 -10.99 9.31 -1.59
C ILE A 67 -12.01 10.29 -2.19
N SER A 68 -12.70 9.84 -3.22
CA SER A 68 -14.00 10.39 -3.58
C SER A 68 -14.97 9.22 -3.53
N SER A 69 -15.21 8.76 -2.29
CA SER A 69 -16.34 7.90 -1.95
C SER A 69 -17.39 8.67 -1.15
N GLU A 70 -17.34 10.00 -1.15
CA GLU A 70 -18.28 10.89 -0.47
C GLU A 70 -18.68 12.05 -1.39
N GLU A 71 -19.53 11.75 -2.36
CA GLU A 71 -20.68 12.60 -2.69
C GLU A 71 -21.89 11.68 -2.86
N ILE A 72 -22.28 11.02 -1.76
CA ILE A 72 -23.68 10.58 -1.62
C ILE A 72 -24.38 11.67 -0.81
N SER A 73 -25.33 12.34 -1.48
CA SER A 73 -26.49 13.04 -0.91
C SER A 73 -26.24 14.31 -0.09
N ASP A 74 -26.45 15.49 -0.69
CA ASP A 74 -27.52 16.42 -0.24
C ASP A 74 -27.79 17.54 -1.27
N GLY A 75 -29.05 17.96 -1.40
CA GLY A 75 -29.50 19.12 -2.18
C GLY A 75 -30.42 18.76 -3.35
N ARG A 76 -31.75 18.73 -3.17
CA ARG A 76 -32.71 19.83 -3.46
C ARG A 76 -32.53 20.37 -4.89
N GLU A 77 -33.51 20.34 -5.80
CA GLU A 77 -34.99 20.47 -5.71
C GLU A 77 -35.68 19.63 -6.80
#